data_AF-A0A085TUW7-F1
#
_entry.id   AF-A0A085TUW7-F1
#
_cell.length_a   1.000
_cell.length_b   1.000
_cell.length_c   1.000
_cell.angle_alpha   90.00
_cell.angle_beta   90.00
_cell.angle_gamma   90.00
#
_symmetry.space_group_name_H-M   'P 1'
#
loop_
_entity.id
_entity.type
_entity.pdbx_description
1 polymer ?
#
loop_
_entity_poly.entity_id
_entity_poly.type
_entity_poly.pdbx_seq_one_letter_code
_entity_poly.pdbx_strand_id
1 'polypeptide(L)'
;MGDYLTLNTIIGSYADKEDIEVPDELRDIEFLHRLATAAAFRWGLVFEIVLAALQVAIGRGARELTRRDFDKAWAKKTGTAEIASPFSSPNYRSIYRRDRPFEEAYLD
;
A
#
# COMPACT_ATOMS: atom_id res chain seq x y z
N MET A 1 -9.51 15.37 -2.85
CA MET A 1 -10.45 14.53 -3.62
C MET A 1 -9.77 13.97 -4.88
N GLY A 2 -9.13 14.81 -5.71
CA GLY A 2 -8.43 14.36 -6.93
C GLY A 2 -7.39 13.26 -6.70
N ASP A 3 -6.53 13.42 -5.69
CA ASP A 3 -5.46 12.44 -5.42
C ASP A 3 -5.99 11.03 -5.09
N TYR A 4 -7.09 10.92 -4.34
CA TYR A 4 -7.68 9.61 -4.01
C TYR A 4 -8.31 8.93 -5.23
N LEU A 5 -8.93 9.69 -6.14
CA LEU A 5 -9.41 9.14 -7.41
C LEU A 5 -8.25 8.61 -8.23
N THR A 6 -7.14 9.35 -8.30
CA THR A 6 -5.93 8.90 -8.99
C THR A 6 -5.34 7.64 -8.35
N LEU A 7 -5.24 7.57 -7.02
CA LEU A 7 -4.79 6.36 -6.31
C LEU A 7 -5.67 5.15 -6.64
N ASN A 8 -7.00 5.32 -6.59
CA ASN A 8 -7.95 4.28 -6.95
C ASN A 8 -7.79 3.82 -8.41
N THR A 9 -7.64 4.77 -9.34
CA THR A 9 -7.36 4.47 -10.76
C THR A 9 -6.06 3.69 -10.94
N ILE A 10 -5.01 4.02 -10.18
CA ILE A 10 -3.73 3.30 -10.24
C ILE A 10 -3.94 1.84 -9.80
N ILE A 11 -4.52 1.60 -8.62
CA ILE A 11 -4.73 0.24 -8.11
C ILE A 11 -5.53 -0.59 -9.12
N GLY A 12 -6.67 -0.07 -9.58
CA GLY A 12 -7.52 -0.75 -10.57
C GLY A 12 -6.78 -1.04 -11.87
N SER A 13 -6.11 -0.05 -12.47
CA SER A 13 -5.47 -0.21 -13.78
C SER A 13 -4.34 -1.24 -13.80
N TYR A 14 -3.66 -1.47 -12.67
CA TYR A 14 -2.63 -2.50 -12.59
C TYR A 14 -3.20 -3.86 -12.20
N ALA A 15 -4.23 -3.92 -11.36
CA ALA A 15 -4.90 -5.16 -11.03
C ALA A 15 -5.64 -5.76 -12.24
N ASP A 16 -6.31 -4.92 -13.04
CA ASP A 16 -7.02 -5.32 -14.25
C ASP A 16 -6.10 -5.98 -15.28
N LYS A 17 -4.83 -5.53 -15.37
CA LYS A 17 -3.83 -6.13 -16.29
C LYS A 17 -3.44 -7.56 -15.92
N GLU A 18 -3.57 -7.89 -14.64
CA GLU A 18 -3.16 -9.17 -14.06
C GLU A 18 -4.39 -10.06 -13.75
N ASP A 19 -5.59 -9.66 -14.18
CA ASP A 19 -6.87 -10.33 -13.89
C ASP A 19 -7.10 -10.54 -12.37
N ILE A 20 -6.72 -9.53 -11.57
CA ILE A 20 -6.90 -9.51 -10.11
C ILE A 20 -8.02 -8.53 -9.74
N GLU A 21 -8.98 -9.00 -8.97
CA GLU A 21 -10.04 -8.19 -8.39
C GLU A 21 -9.50 -7.28 -7.26
N VAL A 22 -10.00 -6.04 -7.23
CA VAL A 22 -9.71 -5.06 -6.18
C VAL A 22 -10.98 -4.85 -5.36
N PRO A 23 -11.08 -5.43 -4.15
CA PRO A 23 -12.27 -5.31 -3.32
C PRO A 23 -12.48 -3.88 -2.83
N ASP A 24 -13.73 -3.56 -2.46
CA ASP A 24 -14.14 -2.21 -2.05
C ASP A 24 -13.34 -1.66 -0.85
N GLU A 25 -12.87 -2.52 0.06
CA GLU A 25 -12.04 -2.11 1.20
C GLU A 25 -10.69 -1.48 0.76
N LEU A 26 -10.18 -1.84 -0.43
CA LEU A 26 -8.95 -1.25 -0.99
C LEU A 26 -9.23 0.00 -1.84
N ARG A 27 -10.50 0.36 -1.98
CA ARG A 27 -10.97 1.56 -2.69
C ARG A 27 -11.48 2.64 -1.74
N ASP A 28 -11.61 2.32 -0.45
CA ASP A 28 -12.07 3.26 0.56
C ASP A 28 -11.00 4.35 0.84
N ILE A 29 -11.48 5.50 1.34
CA ILE A 29 -10.62 6.67 1.58
C ILE A 29 -9.51 6.36 2.61
N GLU A 30 -9.78 5.47 3.57
CA GLU A 30 -8.85 5.17 4.66
C GLU A 30 -7.68 4.33 4.14
N PHE A 31 -7.93 3.29 3.36
CA PHE A 31 -6.91 2.51 2.68
C PHE A 31 -6.12 3.35 1.70
N LEU A 32 -6.79 4.17 0.88
CA LEU A 32 -6.10 5.06 -0.07
C LEU A 32 -5.21 6.07 0.66
N HIS A 33 -5.60 6.54 1.84
CA HIS A 33 -4.74 7.40 2.67
C HIS A 33 -3.54 6.64 3.25
N ARG A 34 -3.70 5.37 3.63
CA ARG A 34 -2.58 4.50 4.04
C ARG A 34 -1.59 4.29 2.90
N LEU A 35 -2.08 4.03 1.68
CA LEU A 35 -1.24 3.92 0.49
C LEU A 35 -0.48 5.22 0.21
N ALA A 36 -1.15 6.37 0.27
CA ALA A 36 -0.51 7.67 0.11
C ALA A 36 0.57 7.91 1.17
N THR A 37 0.29 7.54 2.43
CA THR A 37 1.23 7.68 3.55
C THR A 37 2.43 6.77 3.40
N ALA A 38 2.22 5.50 3.06
CA ALA A 38 3.27 4.52 2.77
C ALA A 38 4.19 4.99 1.63
N ALA A 39 3.61 5.65 0.62
CA ALA A 39 4.33 6.23 -0.50
C ALA A 39 4.95 7.61 -0.21
N ALA A 40 4.88 8.11 1.03
CA ALA A 40 5.26 9.47 1.40
C ALA A 40 4.68 10.54 0.45
N PHE A 41 3.48 10.30 -0.08
CA PHE A 41 2.75 11.13 -1.04
C PHE A 41 3.51 11.34 -2.37
N ARG A 42 4.33 10.36 -2.80
CA ARG A 42 5.07 10.39 -4.07
C ARG A 42 4.51 9.35 -5.04
N TRP A 43 4.10 9.79 -6.23
CA TRP A 43 3.52 8.91 -7.25
C TRP A 43 4.41 7.72 -7.62
N GLY A 44 5.72 7.91 -7.75
CA GLY A 44 6.67 6.82 -8.02
C GLY A 44 6.58 5.69 -6.99
N LEU A 45 6.51 6.04 -5.70
CA LEU A 45 6.41 5.05 -4.62
C LEU A 45 5.03 4.39 -4.55
N VAL A 46 3.96 5.09 -4.95
CA VAL A 46 2.64 4.46 -5.09
C VAL A 46 2.71 3.31 -6.09
N PHE A 47 3.29 3.53 -7.27
CA PHE A 47 3.42 2.49 -8.28
C PHE A 47 4.25 1.31 -7.79
N GLU A 48 5.39 1.58 -7.14
CA GLU A 48 6.24 0.53 -6.56
C GLU A 48 5.48 -0.33 -5.54
N ILE A 49 4.73 0.30 -4.63
CA ILE A 49 3.99 -0.41 -3.59
C ILE A 49 2.85 -1.25 -4.19
N VAL A 50 2.08 -0.69 -5.13
CA VAL A 50 0.97 -1.39 -5.79
C VAL A 50 1.48 -2.60 -6.57
N LEU A 51 2.54 -2.44 -7.36
CA LEU A 51 3.14 -3.55 -8.11
C LEU A 51 3.70 -4.63 -7.18
N ALA A 52 4.32 -4.25 -6.07
CA ALA A 52 4.82 -5.20 -5.08
C ALA A 52 3.68 -5.99 -4.41
N ALA A 53 2.57 -5.34 -4.05
CA ALA A 53 1.40 -6.02 -3.49
C ALA A 53 0.76 -6.99 -4.50
N LEU A 54 0.62 -6.57 -5.77
CA LEU A 54 0.14 -7.45 -6.84
C LEU A 54 1.04 -8.67 -7.01
N GLN A 55 2.36 -8.51 -6.99
CA GLN A 55 3.29 -9.65 -7.06
C GLN A 55 3.12 -10.62 -5.89
N VAL A 56 2.77 -10.14 -4.68
CA VAL A 56 2.44 -11.02 -3.55
C VAL A 56 1.16 -11.80 -3.83
N ALA A 57 0.11 -11.13 -4.33
CA ALA A 57 -1.17 -11.76 -4.67
C ALA A 57 -1.02 -12.82 -5.80
N ILE A 58 -0.31 -12.48 -6.87
CA ILE A 58 0.02 -13.38 -7.98
C ILE A 58 0.83 -14.57 -7.47
N GLY A 59 1.85 -14.32 -6.65
CA GLY A 59 2.71 -15.37 -6.11
C GLY A 59 1.99 -16.39 -5.23
N ARG A 60 0.87 -16.00 -4.60
CA ARG A 60 -0.02 -16.93 -3.86
C ARG A 60 -1.15 -17.54 -4.70
N GLY A 61 -1.19 -17.26 -6.01
CA GLY A 61 -2.23 -17.73 -6.92
C GLY A 61 -3.62 -17.13 -6.64
N ALA A 62 -3.67 -15.92 -6.07
CA ALA A 62 -4.93 -15.26 -5.76
C ALA A 62 -5.57 -14.60 -6.99
N ARG A 63 -6.89 -14.50 -6.97
CA ARG A 63 -7.70 -13.72 -7.93
C ARG A 63 -8.19 -12.40 -7.35
N GLU A 64 -7.86 -12.12 -6.10
CA GLU A 64 -8.29 -10.93 -5.38
C GLU A 64 -7.13 -10.40 -4.55
N LEU A 65 -6.94 -9.08 -4.61
CA LEU A 65 -5.97 -8.34 -3.81
C LEU A 65 -6.50 -8.17 -2.39
N THR A 66 -5.64 -8.33 -1.39
CA THR A 66 -6.00 -8.13 0.02
C THR A 66 -5.10 -7.09 0.64
N ARG A 67 -5.57 -6.45 1.73
CA ARG A 67 -4.72 -5.58 2.54
C ARG A 67 -3.41 -6.27 2.98
N ARG A 68 -3.47 -7.58 3.26
CA ARG A 68 -2.31 -8.36 3.67
C ARG A 68 -1.24 -8.48 2.59
N ASP A 69 -1.60 -8.39 1.31
CA ASP A 69 -0.63 -8.38 0.22
C ASP A 69 0.23 -7.10 0.28
N PHE A 70 -0.35 -5.98 0.69
CA PHE A 70 0.37 -4.73 0.97
C PHE A 70 1.22 -4.83 2.23
N ASP A 71 0.71 -5.42 3.32
CA ASP A 71 1.49 -5.65 4.54
C ASP A 71 2.75 -6.49 4.26
N LYS A 72 2.61 -7.55 3.47
CA LYS A 72 3.72 -8.43 3.05
C LYS A 72 4.70 -7.74 2.13
N ALA A 73 4.20 -6.98 1.14
CA ALA A 73 5.05 -6.21 0.25
C ALA A 73 5.88 -5.18 1.02
N TRP A 74 5.26 -4.51 2.00
CA TRP A 74 5.92 -3.59 2.91
C TRP A 74 7.00 -4.29 3.73
N ALA A 75 6.64 -5.34 4.48
CA ALA A 75 7.56 -6.10 5.33
C ALA A 75 8.77 -6.62 4.53
N LYS A 76 8.56 -7.09 3.31
CA LYS A 76 9.63 -7.54 2.41
C LYS A 76 10.56 -6.39 2.00
N LYS A 77 10.04 -5.18 1.81
CA LYS A 77 10.82 -3.99 1.39
C LYS A 77 11.60 -3.37 2.55
N THR A 78 11.02 -3.31 3.75
CA THR A 78 11.56 -2.59 4.90
C THR A 78 12.26 -3.48 5.93
N GLY A 79 11.99 -4.78 5.93
CA GLY A 79 12.43 -5.71 6.96
C GLY A 79 11.64 -5.63 8.27
N THR A 80 10.56 -4.84 8.31
CA THR A 80 9.70 -4.70 9.50
C THR A 80 8.66 -5.82 9.57
N ALA A 81 8.03 -6.02 10.74
CA ALA A 81 6.91 -6.95 10.87
C ALA A 81 5.69 -6.49 10.04
N GLU A 82 4.89 -7.44 9.50
CA GLU A 82 3.66 -7.13 8.73
C GLU A 82 2.72 -6.20 9.53
N ILE A 83 2.54 -6.44 10.84
CA ILE A 83 1.66 -5.63 11.70
C ILE A 83 2.14 -4.20 11.92
N ALA A 84 3.45 -3.95 11.73
CA ALA A 84 4.01 -2.62 11.85
C ALA A 84 3.66 -1.75 10.64
N SER A 85 3.30 -2.34 9.49
CA SER A 85 3.09 -1.63 8.22
C SER A 85 2.08 -0.48 8.32
N PRO A 86 2.13 0.51 7.42
CA PRO A 86 1.11 1.56 7.33
C PRO A 86 -0.31 1.02 7.08
N PHE A 87 -0.44 -0.20 6.55
CA PHE A 87 -1.73 -0.79 6.20
C PHE A 87 -2.42 -1.44 7.41
N SER A 88 -1.65 -1.93 8.39
CA SER A 88 -2.16 -2.54 9.62
C SER A 88 -2.00 -1.67 10.88
N SER A 89 -1.08 -0.72 10.87
CA SER A 89 -0.80 0.12 12.04
C SER A 89 -1.94 1.13 12.30
N PRO A 90 -2.50 1.21 13.52
CA PRO A 90 -3.51 2.21 13.87
C PRO A 90 -2.94 3.64 13.87
N ASN A 91 -1.62 3.79 14.05
CA ASN A 91 -0.93 5.07 14.19
C ASN A 91 -0.17 5.50 12.92
N TYR A 92 -0.54 4.96 11.75
CA TYR A 92 0.20 5.16 10.50
C TYR A 92 0.38 6.65 10.11
N ARG A 93 -0.55 7.53 10.51
CA ARG A 93 -0.49 8.97 10.20
C ARG A 93 0.64 9.71 10.94
N SER A 94 1.09 9.22 12.09
CA SER A 94 2.12 9.86 12.92
C SER A 94 3.49 9.18 12.84
N ILE A 95 3.53 7.87 12.56
CA ILE A 95 4.77 7.08 12.54
C ILE A 95 5.51 7.20 11.20
N TYR A 96 4.80 7.39 10.09
CA TYR A 96 5.38 7.38 8.76
C TYR A 96 5.58 8.80 8.22
N ARG A 97 6.84 9.17 8.05
CA ARG A 97 7.26 10.53 7.69
C ARG A 97 7.27 10.77 6.19
N ARG A 98 6.87 11.98 5.78
CA ARG A 98 6.90 12.41 4.37
C ARG A 98 8.31 12.63 3.82
N ASP A 99 9.25 13.03 4.68
CA ASP A 99 10.63 13.34 4.30
C ASP A 99 11.53 12.10 4.28
N ARG A 100 11.15 11.03 5.00
CA ARG A 100 11.90 9.76 5.07
C ARG A 100 10.99 8.55 4.81
N PRO A 101 10.65 8.26 3.54
CA PRO A 101 9.85 7.07 3.21
C PRO A 101 10.57 5.79 3.65
N PHE A 102 9.81 4.81 4.12
CA PHE A 102 10.31 3.49 4.58
C PHE A 102 11.14 3.49 5.87
N GLU A 103 11.34 4.63 6.52
CA GLU A 103 11.87 4.70 7.89
C GLU A 103 10.70 4.84 8.89
N GLU A 104 10.67 3.98 9.92
CA GLU A 104 9.82 4.24 11.08
C GLU A 104 10.38 5.47 11.82
N ALA A 105 9.53 6.45 12.14
CA ALA A 105 9.92 7.50 13.08
C ALA A 105 10.09 6.86 14.46
N TYR A 106 11.28 6.34 14.76
CA TYR A 106 11.66 6.14 16.14
C TYR A 106 11.54 7.51 16.83
N LEU A 107 10.66 7.57 17.82
CA LEU A 107 10.65 8.64 18.80
C LEU A 107 12.04 8.62 19.47
N ASP A 108 12.80 9.69 19.30
CA ASP A 108 13.86 10.04 20.26
C ASP A 108 13.26 10.18 21.66
#